data_AF-C7PZ93-F1
#
_entry.id   AF-C7PZ93-F1
#
_cell.length_a   1.000
_cell.length_b   1.000
_cell.length_c   1.000
_cell.angle_alpha   90.00
_cell.angle_beta   90.00
_cell.angle_gamma   90.00
#
_symmetry.space_group_name_H-M   'P 1'
#
loop_
_entity.id
_entity.type
_entity.pdbx_description
1 polymer ?
#
loop_
_entity_poly.entity_id
_entity_poly.type
_entity_poly.pdbx_seq_one_letter_code
_entity_poly.pdbx_strand_id
1 'polypeptide(L)'
;MSNSSGPESFRAASDEAVRVAEQTVSDAWIGQLLLAESESQTLLDACTHIRERTAGLLRAAERTDDPATLAQSRTALELAENAREKAYEVHERAADRLTHELMMWSHATARRVRQSLTDQS
;
A
#
# COMPACT_ATOMS: atom_id res chain seq x y z
N MET A 1 -51.42 17.52 -17.29
CA MET A 1 -50.27 17.24 -16.42
C MET A 1 -49.19 16.61 -17.29
N SER A 2 -48.28 17.43 -17.83
CA SER A 2 -47.20 16.94 -18.70
C SER A 2 -46.05 16.47 -17.83
N ASN A 3 -45.83 15.15 -17.76
CA ASN A 3 -44.61 14.56 -17.23
C ASN A 3 -43.45 14.96 -18.13
N SER A 4 -42.76 16.05 -17.81
CA SER A 4 -41.47 16.37 -18.42
C SER A 4 -40.36 15.52 -17.77
N SER A 5 -40.50 14.21 -17.83
CA SER A 5 -39.40 13.25 -17.62
C SER A 5 -38.58 13.18 -18.90
N GLY A 6 -38.07 14.32 -19.33
CA GLY A 6 -37.34 14.48 -20.59
C GLY A 6 -35.94 13.86 -20.54
N PRO A 7 -35.24 13.84 -21.68
CA PRO A 7 -33.88 13.32 -21.83
C PRO A 7 -32.85 13.91 -20.84
N GLU A 8 -33.12 15.07 -20.25
CA GLU A 8 -32.29 15.69 -19.20
C GLU A 8 -32.34 14.92 -17.87
N SER A 9 -33.50 14.38 -17.48
CA SER A 9 -33.61 13.56 -16.25
C SER A 9 -32.87 12.22 -16.39
N PHE A 10 -32.85 11.66 -17.60
CA PHE A 10 -32.10 10.46 -17.93
C PHE A 10 -30.59 10.72 -17.96
N ARG A 11 -30.16 11.85 -18.51
CA ARG A 11 -28.74 12.28 -18.49
C ARG A 11 -28.25 12.49 -17.05
N ALA A 12 -29.01 13.21 -16.22
CA ALA A 12 -28.64 13.44 -14.83
C ALA A 12 -28.53 12.13 -14.01
N ALA A 13 -29.44 11.18 -14.20
CA ALA A 13 -29.36 9.86 -13.55
C ALA A 13 -28.18 9.02 -14.04
N SER A 14 -27.84 9.13 -15.34
CA SER A 14 -26.66 8.49 -15.93
C SER A 14 -25.36 9.08 -15.38
N ASP A 15 -25.27 10.41 -15.26
CA ASP A 15 -24.09 11.11 -14.75
C ASP A 15 -23.86 10.83 -13.26
N GLU A 16 -24.93 10.67 -12.47
CA GLU A 16 -24.85 10.23 -11.08
C GLU A 16 -24.33 8.79 -10.96
N ALA A 17 -24.85 7.87 -11.78
CA ALA A 17 -24.41 6.48 -11.76
C ALA A 17 -22.92 6.32 -12.13
N VAL A 18 -22.44 7.10 -13.11
CA VAL A 18 -21.02 7.14 -13.47
C VAL A 18 -20.17 7.64 -12.30
N ARG A 19 -20.59 8.72 -11.64
CA ARG A 19 -19.85 9.28 -10.49
C ARG A 19 -19.75 8.28 -9.33
N VAL A 20 -20.84 7.58 -9.02
CA VAL A 20 -20.85 6.53 -7.98
C VAL A 20 -19.92 5.38 -8.35
N ALA A 21 -19.89 4.95 -9.62
CA ALA A 21 -18.99 3.91 -10.09
C ALA A 21 -17.52 4.34 -9.98
N GLU A 22 -17.17 5.56 -10.41
CA GLU A 22 -15.82 6.11 -10.30
C GLU A 22 -15.35 6.20 -8.84
N GLN A 23 -16.23 6.62 -7.94
CA GLN A 23 -15.93 6.69 -6.51
C GLN A 23 -15.70 5.28 -5.93
N THR A 24 -16.55 4.31 -6.28
CA THR A 24 -16.44 2.92 -5.79
C THR A 24 -15.12 2.29 -6.24
N VAL A 25 -14.72 2.48 -7.49
CA VAL A 25 -13.43 1.97 -8.01
C VAL A 25 -12.26 2.65 -7.31
N SER A 26 -12.35 3.97 -7.09
CA SER A 26 -11.32 4.74 -6.38
C SER A 26 -11.14 4.25 -4.95
N ASP A 27 -12.24 4.04 -4.21
CA ASP A 27 -12.20 3.56 -2.83
C ASP A 27 -11.66 2.12 -2.74
N ALA A 28 -12.06 1.26 -3.67
CA ALA A 28 -11.52 -0.11 -3.75
C ALA A 28 -10.01 -0.11 -4.03
N TRP A 29 -9.53 0.76 -4.91
CA TRP A 29 -8.11 0.90 -5.22
C TRP A 29 -7.30 1.40 -4.02
N ILE A 30 -7.75 2.46 -3.35
CA ILE A 30 -7.10 2.97 -2.14
C ILE A 30 -7.11 1.91 -1.02
N GLY A 31 -8.20 1.17 -0.87
CA GLY A 31 -8.29 0.05 0.08
C GLY A 31 -7.25 -1.04 -0.19
N GLN A 32 -7.01 -1.40 -1.45
CA GLN A 32 -5.97 -2.35 -1.82
C GLN A 32 -4.55 -1.84 -1.53
N LEU A 33 -4.29 -0.54 -1.76
CA LEU A 33 -2.99 0.06 -1.46
C LEU A 33 -2.71 0.11 0.06
N LEU A 34 -3.72 0.43 0.87
CA LEU A 34 -3.62 0.38 2.33
C LEU A 34 -3.33 -1.05 2.82
N LEU A 35 -4.02 -2.05 2.25
CA LEU A 35 -3.75 -3.45 2.57
C LEU A 35 -2.32 -3.85 2.20
N ALA A 36 -1.86 -3.51 1.00
CA ALA A 36 -0.51 -3.82 0.55
C ALA A 36 0.58 -3.16 1.43
N GLU A 37 0.36 -1.91 1.85
CA GLU A 37 1.25 -1.21 2.78
C GLU A 37 1.31 -1.93 4.14
N SER A 38 0.17 -2.29 4.72
CA SER A 38 0.11 -3.04 5.98
C SER A 38 0.76 -4.43 5.91
N GLU A 39 0.52 -5.17 4.83
CA GLU A 39 1.12 -6.49 4.61
C GLU A 39 2.64 -6.38 4.43
N SER A 40 3.11 -5.38 3.68
CA SER A 40 4.54 -5.14 3.48
C SER A 40 5.26 -4.73 4.77
N GLN A 41 4.62 -3.92 5.63
CA GLN A 41 5.14 -3.57 6.94
C GLN A 41 5.26 -4.82 7.83
N THR A 42 4.22 -5.67 7.83
CA THR A 42 4.23 -6.94 8.58
C THR A 42 5.38 -7.84 8.13
N LEU A 43 5.63 -7.92 6.81
CA LEU A 43 6.75 -8.68 6.26
C LEU A 43 8.11 -8.10 6.70
N LEU A 44 8.27 -6.78 6.67
CA LEU A 44 9.49 -6.09 7.11
C LEU A 44 9.79 -6.36 8.59
N ASP A 45 8.75 -6.33 9.44
CA ASP A 45 8.87 -6.64 10.87
C ASP A 45 9.31 -8.10 11.08
N ALA A 46 8.70 -9.04 10.36
CA ALA A 46 9.07 -10.45 10.43
C ALA A 46 10.52 -10.69 9.99
N CYS A 47 10.95 -10.08 8.88
CA CYS A 47 12.34 -10.17 8.41
C CYS A 47 13.32 -9.55 9.41
N THR A 48 12.95 -8.43 10.04
CA THR A 48 13.77 -7.78 11.07
C THR A 48 13.96 -8.69 12.28
N HIS A 49 12.89 -9.33 12.75
CA HIS A 49 12.95 -10.28 13.85
C HIS A 49 13.83 -11.51 13.52
N ILE A 50 13.70 -12.05 12.30
CA ILE A 50 14.52 -13.19 11.84
C ILE A 50 16.00 -12.79 11.81
N ARG A 51 16.34 -11.61 11.29
CA ARG A 51 17.72 -11.09 11.26
C ARG A 51 18.31 -10.96 12.67
N GLU A 52 17.53 -10.45 13.63
CA GLU A 52 17.97 -10.34 15.02
C GLU A 52 18.24 -11.70 15.65
N ARG A 53 17.35 -12.67 15.38
CA ARG A 53 17.51 -14.04 15.84
C ARG A 53 18.75 -14.70 15.24
N THR A 54 18.99 -14.59 13.94
CA THR A 54 20.17 -15.15 13.28
C THR A 54 21.47 -14.49 13.75
N ALA A 55 21.46 -13.18 14.00
CA ALA A 55 22.59 -12.49 14.63
C ALA A 55 22.86 -12.99 16.07
N GLY A 56 21.81 -13.33 16.81
CA GLY A 56 21.92 -14.03 18.09
C GLY A 56 22.60 -15.39 17.99
N LEU A 57 22.21 -16.20 16.99
CA LEU A 57 22.81 -17.51 16.72
C LEU A 57 24.27 -17.40 16.28
N LEU A 58 24.61 -16.43 15.44
CA LEU A 58 26.00 -16.18 15.04
C LEU A 58 26.89 -15.88 16.25
N ARG A 59 26.46 -14.98 17.14
CA ARG A 59 27.18 -14.68 18.40
C ARG A 59 27.30 -15.90 19.32
N ALA A 60 26.34 -16.82 19.28
CA ALA A 60 26.44 -18.07 20.01
C ALA A 60 27.48 -19.01 19.38
N ALA A 61 27.47 -19.16 18.05
CA ALA A 61 28.41 -19.99 17.30
C ALA A 61 29.86 -19.52 17.43
N GLU A 62 30.08 -18.20 17.48
CA GLU A 62 31.40 -17.60 17.74
C GLU A 62 32.01 -18.02 19.09
N ARG A 63 31.20 -18.52 20.03
CA ARG A 63 31.67 -18.99 21.35
C ARG A 63 31.93 -20.49 21.43
N THR A 64 31.52 -21.27 20.43
CA THR A 64 31.59 -22.75 20.48
C THR A 64 32.80 -23.33 19.74
N ASP A 65 33.64 -22.49 19.11
CA ASP A 65 34.83 -22.88 18.33
C ASP A 65 34.55 -23.98 17.27
N ASP A 66 33.29 -24.07 16.81
CA ASP A 66 32.85 -24.99 15.77
C ASP A 66 32.79 -24.25 14.41
N PRO A 67 33.75 -24.49 13.50
CA PRO A 67 33.81 -23.79 12.23
C PRO A 67 32.60 -24.07 11.33
N ALA A 68 32.00 -25.26 11.44
CA ALA A 68 30.84 -25.63 10.63
C ALA A 68 29.60 -24.84 11.05
N THR A 69 29.34 -24.78 12.36
CA THR A 69 28.24 -24.00 12.92
C THR A 69 28.44 -22.50 12.68
N LEU A 70 29.67 -22.00 12.75
CA LEU A 70 29.99 -20.61 12.44
C LEU A 70 29.70 -20.26 10.97
N ALA A 71 30.15 -21.11 10.03
CA ALA A 71 29.89 -20.92 8.60
C ALA A 71 28.39 -20.94 8.28
N GLN A 72 27.64 -21.91 8.83
CA GLN A 72 26.19 -21.99 8.64
C GLN A 72 25.47 -20.75 9.20
N SER A 73 25.88 -20.27 10.38
CA SER A 73 25.26 -19.10 11.01
C SER A 73 25.54 -17.82 10.23
N ARG A 74 26.72 -17.69 9.61
CA ARG A 74 27.05 -16.55 8.72
C ARG A 74 26.17 -16.54 7.48
N THR A 75 26.04 -17.68 6.79
CA THR A 75 25.16 -17.79 5.62
C THR A 75 23.70 -17.51 6.00
N ALA A 76 23.23 -17.99 7.15
CA ALA A 76 21.88 -17.72 7.61
C ALA A 76 21.64 -16.22 7.90
N LEU A 77 22.63 -15.52 8.47
CA LEU A 77 22.54 -14.08 8.71
C LEU A 77 22.50 -13.30 7.39
N GLU A 78 23.40 -13.63 6.45
CA GLU A 78 23.43 -12.99 5.12
C GLU A 78 22.10 -13.16 4.37
N LEU A 79 21.50 -14.35 4.41
CA LEU A 79 20.18 -14.59 3.83
C LEU A 79 19.08 -13.77 4.51
N ALA A 80 19.13 -13.64 5.84
CA ALA A 80 18.17 -12.84 6.60
C ALA A 80 18.32 -11.33 6.32
N GLU A 81 19.54 -10.83 6.15
CA GLU A 81 19.81 -9.44 5.77
C GLU A 81 19.28 -9.14 4.37
N ASN A 82 19.57 -10.01 3.39
CA ASN A 82 19.04 -9.90 2.04
C ASN A 82 17.50 -9.96 2.00
N ALA A 83 16.88 -10.80 2.83
CA ALA A 83 15.42 -10.87 2.94
C ALA A 83 14.84 -9.57 3.51
N ARG A 84 15.48 -9.00 4.53
CA ARG A 84 15.06 -7.71 5.12
C ARG A 84 15.19 -6.56 4.13
N GLU A 85 16.29 -6.49 3.39
CA GLU A 85 16.51 -5.48 2.34
C GLU A 85 15.36 -5.51 1.32
N LYS A 86 15.01 -6.70 0.82
CA LYS A 86 13.90 -6.88 -0.13
C LYS A 86 12.55 -6.52 0.46
N ALA A 87 12.30 -6.88 1.73
CA ALA A 87 11.06 -6.51 2.40
C ALA A 87 10.95 -4.98 2.56
N TYR A 88 12.06 -4.31 2.87
CA TYR A 88 12.13 -2.86 2.94
C TYR A 88 11.83 -2.21 1.58
N GLU A 89 12.45 -2.68 0.49
CA GLU A 89 12.16 -2.17 -0.86
C GLU A 89 10.68 -2.32 -1.25
N VAL A 90 10.05 -3.46 -0.89
CA VAL A 90 8.62 -3.69 -1.16
C VAL A 90 7.76 -2.73 -0.36
N HIS A 91 8.08 -2.54 0.92
CA HIS A 91 7.37 -1.60 1.78
C HIS A 91 7.50 -0.15 1.29
N GLU A 92 8.71 0.30 0.98
CA GLU A 92 8.97 1.64 0.44
C GLU A 92 8.16 1.91 -0.83
N ARG A 93 8.16 0.96 -1.78
CA ARG A 93 7.34 1.09 -3.01
C ARG A 93 5.84 1.13 -2.72
N ALA A 94 5.35 0.34 -1.77
CA ALA A 94 3.93 0.36 -1.38
C ALA A 94 3.55 1.68 -0.73
N ALA A 95 4.36 2.18 0.20
CA ALA A 95 4.16 3.45 0.89
C ALA A 95 4.23 4.65 -0.07
N ASP A 96 5.19 4.66 -0.99
CA ASP A 96 5.32 5.69 -2.02
C ASP A 96 4.10 5.71 -2.95
N ARG A 97 3.67 4.52 -3.40
CA ARG A 97 2.49 4.41 -4.29
C ARG A 97 1.22 4.89 -3.57
N LEU A 98 1.01 4.47 -2.32
CA LEU A 98 -0.12 4.91 -1.51
C LEU A 98 -0.11 6.43 -1.32
N THR A 99 1.05 7.00 -0.97
CA THR A 99 1.22 8.45 -0.77
C THR A 99 0.90 9.22 -2.05
N HIS A 100 1.42 8.77 -3.19
CA HIS A 100 1.14 9.38 -4.48
C HIS A 100 -0.36 9.36 -4.81
N GLU A 101 -1.02 8.20 -4.64
CA GLU A 101 -2.43 8.03 -4.98
C GLU A 101 -3.35 8.81 -4.05
N LEU A 102 -3.05 8.88 -2.75
CA LEU A 102 -3.78 9.73 -1.80
C LEU A 102 -3.63 11.22 -2.15
N MET A 103 -2.44 11.65 -2.55
CA MET A 103 -2.22 13.01 -3.02
C MET A 103 -3.04 13.29 -4.29
N MET A 104 -3.03 12.39 -5.28
CA MET A 104 -3.81 12.57 -6.51
C MET A 104 -5.31 12.57 -6.24
N TRP A 105 -5.80 11.66 -5.40
CA TRP A 105 -7.20 11.56 -5.02
C TRP A 105 -7.71 12.79 -4.28
N SER A 106 -6.93 13.32 -3.33
CA SER A 106 -7.28 14.56 -2.60
C SER A 106 -7.36 15.77 -3.53
N HIS A 107 -6.42 15.92 -4.48
CA HIS A 107 -6.47 16.98 -5.50
C HIS A 107 -7.68 16.84 -6.44
N ALA A 108 -7.95 15.62 -6.92
CA ALA A 108 -9.10 15.35 -7.79
C ALA A 108 -10.42 15.67 -7.07
N THR A 109 -10.52 15.30 -5.79
CA THR A 109 -11.68 15.58 -4.94
C THR A 109 -11.84 17.08 -4.70
N ALA A 110 -10.77 17.81 -4.38
CA ALA A 110 -10.82 19.26 -4.22
C ALA A 110 -11.28 19.98 -5.50
N ARG A 111 -10.83 19.53 -6.68
CA ARG A 111 -11.30 20.05 -7.97
C ARG A 111 -12.80 19.81 -8.18
N ARG A 112 -13.27 18.58 -7.92
CA ARG A 112 -14.70 18.23 -8.06
C ARG A 112 -15.59 19.07 -7.14
N VAL A 113 -15.19 19.27 -5.89
CA VAL A 113 -15.92 20.12 -4.94
C VAL A 113 -15.99 21.56 -5.44
N ARG A 114 -14.87 22.13 -5.89
CA ARG A 114 -14.84 23.50 -6.42
C ARG A 114 -15.72 23.65 -7.66
N GLN A 115 -15.66 22.70 -8.58
CA GLN A 115 -16.46 22.73 -9.80
C GLN A 115 -17.97 22.62 -9.50
N SER A 116 -18.34 21.76 -8.55
CA SER A 116 -19.73 21.64 -8.09
C SER A 116 -20.25 22.92 -7.45
N LEU A 117 -19.40 23.67 -6.73
CA LEU A 117 -19.76 24.97 -6.16
C LEU A 117 -19.94 26.04 -7.25
N THR A 118 -19.11 26.02 -8.30
CA THR A 118 -19.21 26.94 -9.45
C THR A 118 -20.44 26.65 -10.31
N ASP A 119 -20.78 25.37 -10.53
CA ASP A 119 -21.94 24.98 -11.36
C ASP A 119 -23.29 25.30 -10.66
N GLN A 120 -23.28 25.59 -9.35
CA GLN A 120 -24.45 25.98 -8.55
C GLN A 120 -24.63 27.50 -8.42
N SER A 121 -23.66 28.30 -8.86
CA SER A 121 -23.65 29.77 -8.76
C SER A 121 -23.93 30.46 -10.09
#